data_AF-A0A7Y5PAR8-F1
#
_entry.id   AF-A0A7Y5PAR8-F1
#
_cell.length_a   1.000
_cell.length_b   1.000
_cell.length_c   1.000
_cell.angle_alpha   90.00
_cell.angle_beta   90.00
_cell.angle_gamma   90.00
#
_symmetry.space_group_name_H-M   'P 1'
#
loop_
_entity.id
_entity.type
_entity.pdbx_description
1 polymer ?
#
loop_
_entity_poly.entity_id
_entity_poly.type
_entity_poly.pdbx_seq_one_letter_code
_entity_poly.pdbx_strand_id
1 'polypeptide(L)'
;MAERQNKRARRSEQITRTGRRNAASGRGSLPAIGLEAEFATVIDGVPQRPEDVFGSPRRIVRGPLVHRTGRSYHLPTGGAVYFDTGVIEIATPMIEIARGCGARGTRSLWESLAFLRSELDAWEADNGREVRLVGFSAHYNVSFDLPREEAANGRSVEQLAYLLTHLLAAPVMLLAANRRSTGVGVRPRGNRIEITADFTPDAALMAATATFIVAVVREVMTWPSYDVHQLDAREIPVVKEFVPVPHSSRKGWVARYSCFPANPFTADVDSARWTTRGGERMSLRGMAGRTTRRFWPAIRAMGDPLSLRLIAAVMRGRAPSLLELDDRPLAYDDVGRLCTWNDLFPVTLLPRSRYERVLGNAIAGHRVRMGGAWHKPVGMKGWTHVVFRREKDGTRHVRSLDDMLMHLDAWDRSAERRAGDRRRSATGEGEVERRRAERRAQVIDTLERRRESDAELLPETPGEVVNVLAAPPIPAPASPRSPAPPPRP
;
A
#
# COMPACT_ATOMS: atom_id res chain seq x y z
N MET A 1 -20.81 -12.43 -22.11
CA MET A 1 -19.55 -12.09 -21.40
C MET A 1 -18.64 -11.13 -22.19
N ALA A 2 -18.51 -11.26 -23.51
CA ALA A 2 -17.69 -10.36 -24.36
C ALA A 2 -18.15 -8.88 -24.36
N GLU A 3 -19.45 -8.62 -24.23
CA GLU A 3 -20.02 -7.27 -24.32
C GLU A 3 -19.73 -6.39 -23.08
N ARG A 4 -19.58 -7.01 -21.90
CA ARG A 4 -19.17 -6.32 -20.66
C ARG A 4 -17.68 -5.97 -20.64
N GLN A 5 -16.83 -6.75 -21.31
CA GLN A 5 -15.40 -6.44 -21.49
C GLN A 5 -15.20 -5.25 -22.45
N ASN A 6 -15.98 -5.18 -23.54
CA ASN A 6 -15.94 -4.05 -24.48
C ASN A 6 -16.42 -2.72 -23.86
N LYS A 7 -17.42 -2.74 -22.97
CA LYS A 7 -17.84 -1.53 -22.23
C LYS A 7 -16.80 -1.03 -21.23
N ARG A 8 -16.01 -1.92 -20.61
CA ARG A 8 -14.92 -1.54 -19.68
C ARG A 8 -13.72 -0.92 -20.41
N ALA A 9 -13.32 -1.46 -21.56
CA ALA A 9 -12.24 -0.90 -22.38
C ALA A 9 -12.54 0.55 -22.82
N ARG A 10 -13.76 0.80 -23.32
CA ARG A 10 -14.21 2.14 -23.74
C ARG A 10 -14.26 3.16 -22.58
N ARG A 11 -14.58 2.72 -21.36
CA ARG A 11 -14.63 3.60 -20.18
C ARG A 11 -13.23 3.99 -19.69
N SER A 12 -12.26 3.07 -19.76
CA SER A 12 -10.85 3.38 -19.46
C SER A 12 -10.22 4.29 -20.51
N GLU A 13 -10.61 4.18 -21.79
CA GLU A 13 -10.22 5.10 -22.87
C GLU A 13 -10.79 6.51 -22.71
N GLN A 14 -12.05 6.62 -22.25
CA GLN A 14 -12.68 7.93 -22.03
C GLN A 14 -12.05 8.69 -20.84
N ILE A 15 -11.60 7.97 -19.80
CA ILE A 15 -10.87 8.52 -18.65
C ILE A 15 -9.44 8.96 -19.05
N THR A 16 -8.77 8.22 -19.92
CA THR A 16 -7.45 8.63 -20.45
C THR A 16 -7.54 9.85 -21.36
N ARG A 17 -8.62 9.97 -22.14
CA ARG A 17 -8.86 11.11 -23.04
C ARG A 17 -9.17 12.41 -22.29
N THR A 18 -9.86 12.32 -21.14
CA THR A 18 -10.06 13.46 -20.23
C THR A 18 -8.81 13.81 -19.42
N GLY A 19 -7.96 12.82 -19.08
CA GLY A 19 -6.64 13.06 -18.48
C GLY A 19 -5.69 13.82 -19.41
N ARG A 20 -5.73 13.56 -20.71
CA ARG A 20 -4.88 14.23 -21.72
C ARG A 20 -5.14 15.73 -21.88
N ARG A 21 -6.37 16.22 -21.63
CA ARG A 21 -6.70 17.65 -21.74
C ARG A 21 -6.24 18.48 -20.53
N ASN A 22 -6.03 17.86 -19.37
CA ASN A 22 -5.59 18.56 -18.15
C ASN A 22 -4.07 18.56 -17.94
N ALA A 23 -3.30 17.83 -18.75
CA ALA A 23 -1.84 17.82 -18.70
C ALA A 23 -1.18 19.00 -19.44
N ALA A 24 -1.98 19.94 -19.96
CA ALA A 24 -1.51 21.02 -20.83
C ALA A 24 -1.17 22.33 -20.10
N SER A 25 -1.12 22.36 -18.76
CA SER A 25 -0.76 23.59 -18.02
C SER A 25 0.20 23.33 -16.87
N GLY A 26 1.47 23.74 -17.06
CA GLY A 26 2.40 24.16 -16.00
C GLY A 26 3.23 23.07 -15.30
N ARG A 27 4.56 23.09 -15.56
CA ARG A 27 5.64 22.24 -14.99
C ARG A 27 5.44 20.72 -15.14
N GLY A 28 6.41 20.05 -15.76
CA GLY A 28 6.40 18.60 -15.91
C GLY A 28 6.26 17.90 -14.56
N SER A 29 5.33 16.94 -14.46
CA SER A 29 5.13 16.12 -13.27
C SER A 29 6.43 15.39 -12.93
N LEU A 30 6.80 15.32 -11.65
CA LEU A 30 8.02 14.58 -11.28
C LEU A 30 7.85 13.09 -11.64
N PRO A 31 8.89 12.44 -12.20
CA PRO A 31 8.84 11.01 -12.43
C PRO A 31 8.63 10.28 -11.10
N ALA A 32 7.82 9.23 -11.11
CA ALA A 32 7.39 8.53 -9.92
C ALA A 32 7.39 7.01 -10.13
N ILE A 33 7.36 6.29 -9.02
CA ILE A 33 6.98 4.88 -8.97
C ILE A 33 5.69 4.68 -8.19
N GLY A 34 5.06 3.54 -8.40
CA GLY A 34 3.99 3.02 -7.56
C GLY A 34 4.07 1.49 -7.50
N LEU A 35 3.71 0.91 -6.37
CA LEU A 35 3.63 -0.54 -6.20
C LEU A 35 2.17 -0.92 -5.99
N GLU A 36 1.77 -2.07 -6.52
CA GLU A 36 0.47 -2.67 -6.25
C GLU A 36 0.69 -4.14 -5.88
N ALA A 37 -0.15 -4.68 -5.00
CA ALA A 37 -0.16 -6.10 -4.66
C ALA A 37 -1.59 -6.63 -4.64
N GLU A 38 -1.75 -7.84 -5.16
CA GLU A 38 -3.01 -8.54 -5.30
C GLU A 38 -3.03 -9.75 -4.36
N PHE A 39 -4.16 -9.93 -3.66
CA PHE A 39 -4.37 -11.02 -2.72
C PHE A 39 -5.68 -11.75 -3.05
N ALA A 40 -5.59 -13.06 -3.28
CA ALA A 40 -6.78 -13.90 -3.27
C ALA A 40 -7.26 -14.06 -1.82
N THR A 41 -8.57 -14.17 -1.64
CA THR A 41 -9.16 -14.34 -0.31
C THR A 41 -9.62 -15.78 -0.09
N VAL A 42 -9.25 -16.33 1.05
CA VAL A 42 -9.78 -17.61 1.55
C VAL A 42 -10.53 -17.31 2.83
N ILE A 43 -11.81 -17.69 2.88
CA ILE A 43 -12.66 -17.48 4.05
C ILE A 43 -13.07 -18.84 4.59
N ASP A 44 -12.82 -19.09 5.88
CA ASP A 44 -13.10 -20.36 6.55
C ASP A 44 -12.53 -21.57 5.77
N GLY A 45 -11.31 -21.42 5.25
CA GLY A 45 -10.64 -22.44 4.44
C GLY A 45 -11.07 -22.53 2.97
N VAL A 46 -12.10 -21.80 2.53
CA VAL A 46 -12.63 -21.85 1.17
C VAL A 46 -12.23 -20.62 0.35
N PRO A 47 -11.65 -20.76 -0.86
CA PRO A 47 -11.43 -19.63 -1.75
C PRO A 47 -12.75 -18.94 -2.10
N GLN A 48 -12.87 -17.66 -1.77
CA GLN A 48 -14.06 -16.85 -2.05
C GLN A 48 -13.65 -15.49 -2.59
N ARG A 49 -14.52 -14.88 -3.40
CA ARG A 49 -14.26 -13.55 -3.94
C ARG A 49 -14.60 -12.48 -2.91
N PRO A 50 -13.75 -11.44 -2.73
CA PRO A 50 -14.00 -10.40 -1.75
C PRO A 50 -15.27 -9.57 -2.09
N GLU A 51 -15.63 -9.47 -3.38
CA GLU A 51 -16.88 -8.80 -3.76
C GLU A 51 -18.14 -9.55 -3.31
N ASP A 52 -18.07 -10.87 -3.20
CA ASP A 52 -19.22 -11.70 -2.80
C ASP A 52 -19.35 -11.74 -1.27
N VAL A 53 -18.22 -11.71 -0.55
CA VAL A 53 -18.17 -11.78 0.91
C VAL A 53 -18.38 -10.41 1.54
N PHE A 54 -17.62 -9.40 1.10
CA PHE A 54 -17.60 -8.08 1.73
C PHE A 54 -18.37 -7.03 0.92
N GLY A 55 -18.56 -7.24 -0.38
CA GLY A 55 -19.21 -6.27 -1.29
C GLY A 55 -18.33 -5.06 -1.65
N SER A 56 -17.73 -4.40 -0.66
CA SER A 56 -16.89 -3.20 -0.82
C SER A 56 -15.86 -3.09 0.31
N PRO A 57 -14.66 -2.52 0.04
CA PRO A 57 -13.68 -2.24 1.10
C PRO A 57 -14.23 -1.40 2.26
N ARG A 58 -15.26 -0.59 2.01
CA ARG A 58 -15.97 0.21 3.02
C ARG A 58 -16.69 -0.61 4.10
N ARG A 59 -16.93 -1.90 3.86
CA ARG A 59 -17.55 -2.79 4.85
C ARG A 59 -16.54 -3.51 5.74
N ILE A 60 -15.25 -3.39 5.43
CA ILE A 60 -14.16 -3.96 6.24
C ILE A 60 -13.48 -2.83 7.01
N VAL A 61 -13.23 -1.69 6.36
CA VAL A 61 -12.53 -0.57 7.00
C VAL A 61 -13.48 0.24 7.88
N ARG A 62 -13.22 0.26 9.19
CA ARG A 62 -13.97 0.96 10.23
C ARG A 62 -13.82 2.48 10.16
N GLY A 63 -12.68 2.97 9.67
CA GLY A 63 -12.37 4.41 9.55
C GLY A 63 -12.93 5.10 8.30
N PRO A 64 -12.94 6.44 8.26
CA PRO A 64 -13.38 7.17 7.08
C PRO A 64 -12.44 6.94 5.89
N LEU A 65 -13.01 6.51 4.77
CA LEU A 65 -12.29 6.29 3.52
C LEU A 65 -12.51 7.46 2.54
N VAL A 66 -11.41 8.00 2.00
CA VAL A 66 -11.47 9.03 0.96
C VAL A 66 -11.66 8.36 -0.41
N HIS A 67 -12.75 8.68 -1.11
CA HIS A 67 -13.01 8.15 -2.44
C HIS A 67 -11.98 8.68 -3.45
N ARG A 68 -11.40 7.77 -4.26
CA ARG A 68 -10.38 8.09 -5.28
C ARG A 68 -10.98 8.11 -6.69
N THR A 69 -11.49 6.97 -7.12
CA THR A 69 -12.14 6.74 -8.42
C THR A 69 -12.79 5.36 -8.41
N GLY A 70 -13.91 5.20 -9.12
CA GLY A 70 -14.58 3.90 -9.23
C GLY A 70 -14.88 3.28 -7.85
N ARG A 71 -14.38 2.06 -7.62
CA ARG A 71 -14.51 1.31 -6.35
C ARG A 71 -13.26 1.38 -5.47
N SER A 72 -12.37 2.33 -5.73
CA SER A 72 -11.12 2.48 -5.00
C SER A 72 -11.16 3.62 -3.98
N TYR A 73 -10.57 3.33 -2.82
CA TYR A 73 -10.60 4.17 -1.63
C TYR A 73 -9.19 4.32 -1.06
N HIS A 74 -8.82 5.54 -0.70
CA HIS A 74 -7.57 5.78 0.02
C HIS A 74 -7.67 5.31 1.47
N LEU A 75 -6.64 4.59 1.90
CA LEU A 75 -6.39 4.20 3.28
C LEU A 75 -5.75 5.36 4.05
N PRO A 76 -5.87 5.39 5.40
CA PRO A 76 -5.17 6.38 6.23
C PRO A 76 -3.65 6.39 6.03
N THR A 77 -3.06 5.27 5.60
CA THR A 77 -1.63 5.14 5.27
C THR A 77 -1.21 5.88 4.00
N GLY A 78 -2.15 6.42 3.23
CA GLY A 78 -1.89 7.03 1.91
C GLY A 78 -2.08 6.06 0.74
N GLY A 79 -1.97 4.75 0.99
CA GLY A 79 -2.27 3.73 0.00
C GLY A 79 -3.74 3.75 -0.42
N ALA A 80 -4.13 2.84 -1.31
CA ALA A 80 -5.52 2.63 -1.68
C ALA A 80 -5.86 1.14 -1.70
N VAL A 81 -7.10 0.83 -1.37
CA VAL A 81 -7.67 -0.52 -1.43
C VAL A 81 -8.84 -0.56 -2.41
N TYR A 82 -8.96 -1.66 -3.14
CA TYR A 82 -10.12 -1.98 -3.97
C TYR A 82 -10.23 -3.48 -4.21
N PHE A 83 -11.40 -3.92 -4.65
CA PHE A 83 -11.59 -5.28 -5.15
C PHE A 83 -11.64 -5.24 -6.67
N ASP A 84 -10.82 -6.07 -7.32
CA ASP A 84 -10.89 -6.28 -8.76
C ASP A 84 -10.86 -7.77 -9.05
N THR A 85 -11.79 -8.23 -9.89
CA THR A 85 -11.78 -9.57 -10.49
C THR A 85 -11.53 -10.72 -9.49
N GLY A 86 -12.11 -10.63 -8.29
CA GLY A 86 -11.98 -11.69 -7.27
C GLY A 86 -10.75 -11.60 -6.35
N VAL A 87 -9.96 -10.53 -6.42
CA VAL A 87 -8.85 -10.27 -5.49
C VAL A 87 -9.05 -8.97 -4.73
N ILE A 88 -8.41 -8.87 -3.56
CA ILE A 88 -8.18 -7.60 -2.87
C ILE A 88 -6.87 -7.02 -3.41
N GLU A 89 -6.92 -5.78 -3.89
CA GLU A 89 -5.74 -5.05 -4.34
C GLU A 89 -5.41 -3.91 -3.38
N ILE A 90 -4.12 -3.79 -3.06
CA ILE A 90 -3.53 -2.65 -2.37
C ILE A 90 -2.58 -1.96 -3.32
N ALA A 91 -2.68 -0.64 -3.43
CA ALA A 91 -1.80 0.18 -4.25
C ALA A 91 -1.19 1.31 -3.43
N THR A 92 0.10 1.58 -3.63
CA THR A 92 0.78 2.70 -2.97
C THR A 92 0.34 4.04 -3.56
N PRO A 93 0.52 5.15 -2.83
CA PRO A 93 0.60 6.45 -3.48
C PRO A 93 1.73 6.47 -4.53
N MET A 94 1.70 7.51 -5.38
CA MET A 94 2.86 7.84 -6.20
C MET A 94 4.02 8.28 -5.30
N ILE A 95 5.21 7.81 -5.59
CA ILE A 95 6.44 8.14 -4.88
C ILE A 95 7.43 8.67 -5.89
N GLU A 96 7.87 9.93 -5.73
CA GLU A 96 8.81 10.51 -6.66
C GLU A 96 10.11 9.69 -6.75
N ILE A 97 10.65 9.56 -7.96
CA ILE A 97 11.91 8.85 -8.21
C ILE A 97 13.05 9.68 -7.63
N ALA A 98 13.65 9.11 -6.60
CA ALA A 98 14.83 9.61 -5.93
C ALA A 98 15.51 8.43 -5.23
N ARG A 99 16.72 8.64 -4.70
CA ARG A 99 17.42 7.60 -3.94
C ARG A 99 16.55 7.06 -2.80
N GLY A 100 16.42 5.74 -2.71
CA GLY A 100 15.58 5.03 -1.75
C GLY A 100 14.09 4.97 -2.12
N CYS A 101 13.70 5.36 -3.36
CA CYS A 101 12.28 5.28 -3.76
C CYS A 101 11.72 3.86 -3.72
N GLY A 102 12.46 2.83 -4.16
CA GLY A 102 12.01 1.44 -4.09
C GLY A 102 11.70 0.98 -2.66
N ALA A 103 12.55 1.36 -1.69
CA ALA A 103 12.31 1.12 -0.27
C ALA A 103 11.10 1.90 0.27
N ARG A 104 10.92 3.18 -0.11
CA ARG A 104 9.71 3.96 0.26
C ARG A 104 8.44 3.32 -0.26
N GLY A 105 8.42 2.89 -1.52
CA GLY A 105 7.28 2.20 -2.14
C GLY A 105 6.95 0.92 -1.43
N THR A 106 7.96 0.13 -1.14
CA THR A 106 7.77 -1.12 -0.41
C THR A 106 7.23 -0.86 0.99
N ARG A 107 7.83 0.04 1.77
CA ARG A 107 7.29 0.41 3.09
C ARG A 107 5.82 0.83 3.00
N SER A 108 5.48 1.75 2.09
CA SER A 108 4.12 2.26 1.97
C SER A 108 3.10 1.16 1.64
N LEU A 109 3.49 0.18 0.82
CA LEU A 109 2.67 -0.99 0.51
C LEU A 109 2.48 -1.86 1.76
N TRP A 110 3.56 -2.19 2.46
CA TRP A 110 3.54 -3.07 3.63
C TRP A 110 2.82 -2.46 4.84
N GLU A 111 2.91 -1.16 5.05
CA GLU A 111 2.10 -0.45 6.05
C GLU A 111 0.61 -0.47 5.70
N SER A 112 0.29 -0.33 4.41
CA SER A 112 -1.10 -0.42 3.93
C SER A 112 -1.65 -1.85 4.08
N LEU A 113 -0.81 -2.85 3.86
CA LEU A 113 -1.12 -4.26 4.12
C LEU A 113 -1.33 -4.53 5.62
N ALA A 114 -0.44 -4.03 6.48
CA ALA A 114 -0.59 -4.15 7.93
C ALA A 114 -1.89 -3.51 8.42
N PHE A 115 -2.22 -2.32 7.91
CA PHE A 115 -3.50 -1.66 8.18
C PHE A 115 -4.68 -2.53 7.72
N LEU A 116 -4.68 -3.01 6.47
CA LEU A 116 -5.76 -3.87 5.97
C LEU A 116 -5.91 -5.13 6.81
N ARG A 117 -4.81 -5.78 7.18
CA ARG A 117 -4.82 -6.98 8.01
C ARG A 117 -5.49 -6.72 9.36
N SER A 118 -5.17 -5.60 10.01
CA SER A 118 -5.83 -5.21 11.27
C SER A 118 -7.33 -4.96 11.14
N GLU A 119 -7.78 -4.44 9.99
CA GLU A 119 -9.21 -4.23 9.72
C GLU A 119 -9.93 -5.54 9.40
N LEU A 120 -9.26 -6.48 8.72
CA LEU A 120 -9.77 -7.82 8.52
C LEU A 120 -9.84 -8.60 9.84
N ASP A 121 -8.84 -8.50 10.71
CA ASP A 121 -8.85 -9.15 12.03
C ASP A 121 -10.02 -8.66 12.90
N ALA A 122 -10.31 -7.35 12.86
CA ALA A 122 -11.49 -6.80 13.53
C ALA A 122 -12.79 -7.35 12.92
N TRP A 123 -12.87 -7.41 11.59
CA TRP A 123 -14.03 -7.98 10.90
C TRP A 123 -14.24 -9.46 11.24
N GLU A 124 -13.16 -10.25 11.33
CA GLU A 124 -13.20 -11.65 11.76
C GLU A 124 -13.78 -11.79 13.17
N ALA A 125 -13.30 -10.97 14.11
CA ALA A 125 -13.80 -10.96 15.48
C ALA A 125 -15.30 -10.64 15.55
N ASP A 126 -15.77 -9.69 14.73
CA ASP A 126 -17.18 -9.28 14.70
C ASP A 126 -18.09 -10.31 14.03
N ASN A 127 -17.56 -11.17 13.16
CA ASN A 127 -18.35 -12.10 12.34
C ASN A 127 -18.14 -13.58 12.70
N GLY A 128 -17.17 -13.91 13.54
CA GLY A 128 -16.83 -15.29 13.89
C GLY A 128 -16.35 -16.12 12.69
N ARG A 129 -15.64 -15.49 11.75
CA ARG A 129 -15.12 -16.12 10.53
C ARG A 129 -13.61 -15.91 10.43
N GLU A 130 -12.92 -16.72 9.65
CA GLU A 130 -11.48 -16.58 9.39
C GLU A 130 -11.23 -16.06 7.97
N VAL A 131 -10.35 -15.08 7.80
CA VAL A 131 -9.93 -14.54 6.50
C VAL A 131 -8.42 -14.70 6.33
N ARG A 132 -7.99 -15.38 5.28
CA ARG A 132 -6.59 -15.44 4.85
C ARG A 132 -6.38 -14.67 3.56
N LEU A 133 -5.29 -13.91 3.51
CA LEU A 133 -4.82 -13.21 2.31
C LEU A 133 -3.75 -14.03 1.62
N VAL A 134 -4.08 -14.68 0.50
CA VAL A 134 -3.11 -15.45 -0.28
C VAL A 134 -2.41 -14.53 -1.27
N GLY A 135 -1.11 -14.33 -1.12
CA GLY A 135 -0.28 -13.51 -2.01
C GLY A 135 -0.34 -14.02 -3.44
N PHE A 136 -0.78 -13.16 -4.37
CA PHE A 136 -0.97 -13.53 -5.77
C PHE A 136 0.07 -12.85 -6.67
N SER A 137 0.04 -11.52 -6.76
CA SER A 137 0.94 -10.78 -7.65
C SER A 137 1.41 -9.46 -7.05
N ALA A 138 2.52 -8.94 -7.58
CA ALA A 138 3.02 -7.59 -7.32
C ALA A 138 3.32 -6.86 -8.63
N HIS A 139 2.93 -5.59 -8.69
CA HIS A 139 3.05 -4.74 -9.88
C HIS A 139 3.92 -3.54 -9.55
N TYR A 140 5.00 -3.37 -10.29
CA TYR A 140 5.95 -2.28 -10.14
C TYR A 140 5.75 -1.30 -11.29
N ASN A 141 5.20 -0.14 -10.97
CA ASN A 141 4.90 0.91 -11.94
C ASN A 141 6.02 1.95 -11.93
N VAL A 142 6.52 2.32 -13.11
CA VAL A 142 7.54 3.35 -13.29
C VAL A 142 7.06 4.36 -14.34
N SER A 143 7.07 5.65 -14.02
CA SER A 143 6.67 6.72 -14.94
C SER A 143 7.45 6.66 -16.25
N PHE A 144 6.73 6.86 -17.36
CA PHE A 144 7.27 7.00 -18.71
C PHE A 144 6.98 8.43 -19.18
N ASP A 145 8.04 9.23 -19.23
CA ASP A 145 8.03 10.69 -19.36
C ASP A 145 9.02 11.17 -20.42
N LEU A 146 9.11 10.47 -21.55
CA LEU A 146 9.94 10.93 -22.67
C LEU A 146 9.44 12.28 -23.22
N PRO A 147 10.34 13.24 -23.47
CA PRO A 147 10.02 14.43 -24.23
C PRO A 147 9.43 14.05 -25.60
N ARG A 148 8.44 14.83 -26.06
CA ARG A 148 7.74 14.54 -27.33
C ARG A 148 8.70 14.50 -28.54
N GLU A 149 9.77 15.28 -28.49
CA GLU A 149 10.80 15.36 -29.54
C GLU A 149 11.62 14.06 -29.62
N GLU A 150 11.80 13.34 -28.50
CA GLU A 150 12.54 12.08 -28.44
C GLU A 150 11.68 10.86 -28.85
N ALA A 151 10.36 11.00 -28.87
CA ALA A 151 9.43 9.92 -29.24
C ALA A 151 9.48 9.56 -30.74
N ALA A 152 10.03 10.44 -31.59
CA ALA A 152 10.04 10.31 -33.04
C ALA A 152 10.98 9.20 -33.59
N ASN A 153 11.88 8.65 -32.76
CA ASN A 153 12.93 7.71 -33.20
C ASN A 153 12.69 6.25 -32.75
N GLY A 154 11.45 5.77 -32.73
CA GLY A 154 11.15 4.40 -32.29
C GLY A 154 11.30 4.18 -30.78
N ARG A 155 11.04 5.24 -29.99
CA ARG A 155 11.04 5.22 -28.52
C ARG A 155 9.60 5.38 -27.99
N SER A 156 8.80 4.34 -28.21
CA SER A 156 7.45 4.22 -27.62
C SER A 156 7.45 3.39 -26.33
N VAL A 157 6.41 3.54 -25.51
CA VAL A 157 6.25 2.73 -24.29
C VAL A 157 6.01 1.25 -24.63
N GLU A 158 5.40 0.96 -25.78
CA GLU A 158 5.19 -0.39 -26.29
C GLU A 158 6.51 -1.07 -26.69
N GLN A 159 7.39 -0.37 -27.40
CA GLN A 159 8.74 -0.88 -27.74
C GLN A 159 9.59 -1.05 -26.48
N LEU A 160 9.52 -0.09 -25.54
CA LEU A 160 10.16 -0.21 -24.24
C LEU A 160 9.70 -1.46 -23.49
N ALA A 161 8.39 -1.74 -23.48
CA ALA A 161 7.84 -2.93 -22.82
C ALA A 161 8.41 -4.23 -23.42
N TYR A 162 8.50 -4.30 -24.75
CA TYR A 162 9.04 -5.47 -25.44
C TYR A 162 10.52 -5.69 -25.13
N LEU A 163 11.34 -4.63 -25.19
CA LEU A 163 12.75 -4.67 -24.85
C LEU A 163 12.97 -5.10 -23.39
N LEU A 164 12.25 -4.47 -22.46
CA LEU A 164 12.34 -4.77 -21.04
C LEU A 164 11.93 -6.21 -20.71
N THR A 165 11.03 -6.82 -21.48
CA THR A 165 10.65 -8.23 -21.27
C THR A 165 11.82 -9.18 -21.47
N HIS A 166 12.70 -8.89 -22.42
CA HIS A 166 13.93 -9.67 -22.65
C HIS A 166 14.98 -9.39 -21.58
N LEU A 167 15.10 -8.13 -21.19
CA LEU A 167 16.14 -7.65 -20.30
C LEU A 167 15.89 -8.03 -18.83
N LEU A 168 14.66 -7.85 -18.36
CA LEU A 168 14.30 -7.99 -16.95
C LEU A 168 14.06 -9.44 -16.52
N ALA A 169 13.80 -10.36 -17.46
CA ALA A 169 13.35 -11.72 -17.15
C ALA A 169 14.25 -12.41 -16.10
N ALA A 170 15.54 -12.63 -16.40
CA ALA A 170 16.42 -13.38 -15.49
C ALA A 170 16.65 -12.67 -14.14
N PRO A 171 16.96 -11.35 -14.07
CA PRO A 171 17.11 -10.67 -12.79
C PRO A 171 15.84 -10.63 -11.93
N VAL A 172 14.68 -10.37 -12.53
CA VAL A 172 13.41 -10.28 -11.79
C VAL A 172 12.94 -11.67 -11.34
N MET A 173 13.21 -12.71 -12.12
CA MET A 173 13.01 -14.10 -11.66
C MET A 173 13.74 -14.37 -10.34
N LEU A 174 15.02 -14.03 -10.24
CA LEU A 174 15.79 -14.26 -9.02
C LEU A 174 15.34 -13.39 -7.84
N LEU A 175 14.85 -12.18 -8.10
CA LEU A 175 14.48 -11.24 -7.05
C LEU A 175 13.03 -11.39 -6.59
N ALA A 176 12.11 -11.89 -7.42
CA ALA A 176 10.67 -11.81 -7.14
C ALA A 176 9.85 -13.05 -7.51
N ALA A 177 10.44 -14.04 -8.18
CA ALA A 177 9.75 -15.29 -8.51
C ALA A 177 10.05 -16.39 -7.49
N ASN A 178 9.23 -17.43 -7.49
CA ASN A 178 9.31 -18.64 -6.67
C ASN A 178 9.07 -19.89 -7.55
N ARG A 179 9.15 -21.09 -6.97
CA ARG A 179 9.01 -22.35 -7.70
C ARG A 179 7.68 -22.55 -8.42
N ARG A 180 6.61 -21.88 -7.99
CA ARG A 180 5.27 -21.95 -8.59
C ARG A 180 4.97 -20.79 -9.55
N SER A 181 5.93 -19.89 -9.77
CA SER A 181 5.77 -18.76 -10.67
C SER A 181 5.47 -19.17 -12.09
N THR A 182 4.69 -18.33 -12.78
CA THR A 182 4.28 -18.60 -14.17
C THR A 182 4.97 -17.71 -15.19
N GLY A 183 5.40 -16.51 -14.80
CA GLY A 183 6.03 -15.56 -15.70
C GLY A 183 6.36 -14.22 -15.06
N VAL A 184 7.22 -13.46 -15.72
CA VAL A 184 7.42 -12.02 -15.44
C VAL A 184 6.82 -11.22 -16.58
N GLY A 185 5.90 -10.31 -16.27
CA GLY A 185 5.19 -9.50 -17.26
C GLY A 185 5.72 -8.08 -17.35
N VAL A 186 5.60 -7.47 -18.54
CA VAL A 186 5.90 -6.05 -18.76
C VAL A 186 4.81 -5.45 -19.64
N ARG A 187 4.15 -4.40 -19.14
CA ARG A 187 2.89 -3.87 -19.68
C ARG A 187 2.99 -2.35 -19.90
N PRO A 188 2.76 -1.87 -21.13
CA PRO A 188 2.67 -0.44 -21.41
C PRO A 188 1.34 0.12 -20.91
N ARG A 189 1.39 1.29 -20.25
CA ARG A 189 0.23 1.98 -19.66
C ARG A 189 0.13 3.45 -20.11
N GLY A 190 0.60 3.76 -21.32
CA GLY A 190 0.57 5.10 -21.90
C GLY A 190 1.59 6.05 -21.27
N ASN A 191 1.44 6.41 -20.00
CA ASN A 191 2.34 7.32 -19.27
C ASN A 191 3.23 6.61 -18.23
N ARG A 192 3.22 5.28 -18.20
CA ARG A 192 4.06 4.46 -17.32
C ARG A 192 4.26 3.09 -17.93
N ILE A 193 5.28 2.39 -17.43
CA ILE A 193 5.50 0.97 -17.65
C ILE A 193 5.23 0.21 -16.35
N GLU A 194 4.56 -0.93 -16.47
CA GLU A 194 4.17 -1.79 -15.35
C GLU A 194 4.88 -3.13 -15.49
N ILE A 195 5.69 -3.50 -14.50
CA ILE A 195 6.38 -4.80 -14.43
C ILE A 195 5.60 -5.65 -13.44
N THR A 196 5.20 -6.86 -13.81
CA THR A 196 4.42 -7.76 -12.95
C THR A 196 5.22 -9.01 -12.62
N ALA A 197 5.26 -9.36 -11.33
CA ALA A 197 5.83 -10.60 -10.81
C ALA A 197 4.90 -11.17 -9.74
N ASP A 198 5.27 -12.30 -9.13
CA ASP A 198 4.55 -12.80 -7.95
C ASP A 198 4.66 -11.80 -6.80
N PHE A 199 3.67 -11.83 -5.89
CA PHE A 199 3.85 -11.17 -4.60
C PHE A 199 5.13 -11.72 -3.94
N THR A 200 5.91 -10.89 -3.25
CA THR A 200 7.12 -11.35 -2.56
C THR A 200 6.89 -11.20 -1.05
N PRO A 201 6.72 -12.29 -0.27
CA PRO A 201 6.44 -12.22 1.17
C PRO A 201 7.70 -11.93 2.00
N ASP A 202 8.58 -11.09 1.46
CA ASP A 202 9.78 -10.57 2.11
C ASP A 202 9.92 -9.09 1.68
N ALA A 203 9.78 -8.20 2.66
CA ALA A 203 9.80 -6.77 2.40
C ALA A 203 11.19 -6.26 1.96
N ALA A 204 12.29 -6.88 2.41
CA ALA A 204 13.63 -6.51 1.98
C ALA A 204 13.84 -6.89 0.51
N LEU A 205 13.43 -8.11 0.14
CA LEU A 205 13.53 -8.62 -1.21
C LEU A 205 12.61 -7.88 -2.18
N MET A 206 11.41 -7.49 -1.74
CA MET A 206 10.51 -6.65 -2.51
C MET A 206 11.09 -5.24 -2.75
N ALA A 207 11.75 -4.65 -1.75
CA ALA A 207 12.46 -3.36 -1.90
C ALA A 207 13.66 -3.45 -2.83
N ALA A 208 14.43 -4.54 -2.75
CA ALA A 208 15.51 -4.85 -3.69
C ALA A 208 14.99 -4.98 -5.13
N THR A 209 13.87 -5.69 -5.32
CA THR A 209 13.20 -5.83 -6.63
C THR A 209 12.76 -4.48 -7.18
N ALA A 210 12.03 -3.69 -6.40
CA ALA A 210 11.56 -2.37 -6.81
C ALA A 210 12.73 -1.44 -7.19
N THR A 211 13.81 -1.46 -6.39
CA THR A 211 15.04 -0.69 -6.63
C THR A 211 15.73 -1.12 -7.94
N PHE A 212 15.84 -2.43 -8.18
CA PHE A 212 16.41 -2.94 -9.42
C PHE A 212 15.57 -2.51 -10.63
N ILE A 213 14.25 -2.74 -10.58
CA ILE A 213 13.34 -2.42 -11.68
C ILE A 213 13.39 -0.93 -12.00
N VAL A 214 13.23 -0.03 -11.01
CA VAL A 214 13.22 1.41 -11.29
C VAL A 214 14.54 1.86 -11.91
N ALA A 215 15.67 1.38 -11.39
CA ALA A 215 16.99 1.77 -11.89
C ALA A 215 17.21 1.32 -13.34
N VAL A 216 16.90 0.06 -13.63
CA VAL A 216 17.05 -0.50 -14.98
C VAL A 216 16.10 0.17 -15.96
N VAL A 217 14.83 0.34 -15.60
CA VAL A 217 13.85 0.97 -16.47
C VAL A 217 14.25 2.41 -16.80
N ARG A 218 14.65 3.19 -15.79
CA ARG A 218 15.09 4.58 -16.00
C ARG A 218 16.36 4.67 -16.82
N GLU A 219 17.31 3.76 -16.63
CA GLU A 219 18.53 3.70 -17.45
C GLU A 219 18.20 3.30 -18.89
N VAL A 220 17.37 2.29 -19.11
CA VAL A 220 16.97 1.88 -20.47
C VAL A 220 16.20 3.00 -21.17
N MET A 221 15.42 3.79 -20.42
CA MET A 221 14.73 4.94 -20.99
C MET A 221 15.69 5.94 -21.65
N THR A 222 16.96 6.03 -21.26
CA THR A 222 17.98 6.92 -21.85
C THR A 222 18.63 6.36 -23.13
N TRP A 223 18.33 5.10 -23.49
CA TRP A 223 18.94 4.47 -24.66
C TRP A 223 18.48 5.14 -25.97
N PRO A 224 19.34 5.12 -27.02
CA PRO A 224 19.05 5.81 -28.28
C PRO A 224 17.87 5.20 -29.05
N SER A 225 17.59 3.90 -28.86
CA SER A 225 16.37 3.23 -29.34
C SER A 225 15.94 2.15 -28.36
N TYR A 226 14.72 1.63 -28.52
CA TYR A 226 14.20 0.50 -27.74
C TYR A 226 14.14 -0.81 -28.54
N ASP A 227 14.98 -0.94 -29.56
CA ASP A 227 15.08 -2.17 -30.34
C ASP A 227 15.82 -3.25 -29.57
N VAL A 228 15.44 -4.51 -29.76
CA VAL A 228 16.06 -5.66 -29.08
C VAL A 228 17.55 -5.83 -29.40
N HIS A 229 18.03 -5.32 -30.54
CA HIS A 229 19.47 -5.32 -30.89
C HIS A 229 20.30 -4.45 -29.92
N GLN A 230 19.68 -3.53 -29.17
CA GLN A 230 20.38 -2.79 -28.11
C GLN A 230 20.92 -3.71 -27.01
N LEU A 231 20.34 -4.92 -26.86
CA LEU A 231 20.82 -5.94 -25.93
C LEU A 231 22.17 -6.51 -26.39
N ASP A 232 22.29 -6.84 -27.67
CA ASP A 232 23.53 -7.38 -28.25
C ASP A 232 24.64 -6.31 -28.22
N ALA A 233 24.33 -5.08 -28.61
CA ALA A 233 25.26 -3.94 -28.56
C ALA A 233 25.76 -3.59 -27.15
N ARG A 234 25.10 -4.10 -26.11
CA ARG A 234 25.46 -3.90 -24.68
C ARG A 234 25.86 -5.19 -23.99
N GLU A 235 26.01 -6.27 -24.75
CA GLU A 235 26.41 -7.59 -24.25
C GLU A 235 25.50 -8.10 -23.13
N ILE A 236 24.19 -7.77 -23.21
CA ILE A 236 23.18 -8.26 -22.27
C ILE A 236 22.82 -9.70 -22.65
N PRO A 237 23.04 -10.68 -21.75
CA PRO A 237 22.75 -12.06 -22.08
C PRO A 237 21.24 -12.32 -22.11
N VAL A 238 20.79 -12.93 -23.20
CA VAL A 238 19.41 -13.38 -23.41
C VAL A 238 19.46 -14.82 -23.91
N VAL A 239 18.57 -15.68 -23.40
CA VAL A 239 18.44 -17.07 -23.87
C VAL A 239 18.13 -17.08 -25.37
N LYS A 240 18.85 -17.90 -26.14
CA LYS A 240 18.79 -17.93 -27.60
C LYS A 240 17.38 -18.15 -28.13
N GLU A 241 16.67 -19.13 -27.56
CA GLU A 241 15.33 -19.55 -27.95
C GLU A 241 14.22 -18.78 -27.21
N PHE A 242 14.57 -17.74 -26.44
CA PHE A 242 13.56 -16.98 -25.72
C PHE A 242 12.70 -16.13 -26.65
N VAL A 243 11.40 -16.40 -26.61
CA VAL A 243 10.37 -15.65 -27.34
C VAL A 243 9.24 -15.27 -26.37
N PRO A 244 9.10 -14.00 -25.96
CA PRO A 244 8.02 -13.58 -25.07
C PRO A 244 6.67 -13.70 -25.77
N VAL A 245 5.62 -13.98 -24.99
CA VAL A 245 4.24 -14.10 -25.50
C VAL A 245 3.40 -12.88 -25.10
N PRO A 246 2.32 -12.56 -25.83
CA PRO A 246 1.41 -11.49 -25.43
C PRO A 246 0.81 -11.73 -24.04
N HIS A 247 0.71 -10.67 -23.24
CA HIS A 247 0.07 -10.73 -21.93
C HIS A 247 -1.43 -11.05 -22.08
N SER A 248 -2.03 -11.79 -21.13
CA SER A 248 -3.45 -12.22 -21.17
C SER A 248 -4.43 -11.06 -21.30
N SER A 249 -4.09 -9.89 -20.73
CA SER A 249 -4.85 -8.65 -20.89
C SER A 249 -4.75 -8.00 -22.27
N ARG A 250 -4.08 -8.64 -23.24
CA ARG A 250 -3.80 -8.18 -24.61
C ARG A 250 -3.07 -6.82 -24.68
N LYS A 251 -2.34 -6.47 -23.63
CA LYS A 251 -1.56 -5.24 -23.50
C LYS A 251 -0.25 -5.59 -22.80
N GLY A 252 0.85 -5.59 -23.55
CA GLY A 252 2.18 -5.98 -23.07
C GLY A 252 2.56 -7.42 -23.35
N TRP A 253 3.62 -7.85 -22.69
CA TRP A 253 4.34 -9.09 -22.95
C TRP A 253 4.62 -9.82 -21.64
N VAL A 254 4.81 -11.13 -21.72
CA VAL A 254 5.19 -11.96 -20.57
C VAL A 254 6.29 -12.94 -20.96
N ALA A 255 7.32 -12.99 -20.12
CA ALA A 255 8.34 -14.03 -20.10
C ALA A 255 7.80 -15.22 -19.30
N ARG A 256 6.90 -16.00 -19.92
CA ARG A 256 6.29 -17.19 -19.31
C ARG A 256 7.29 -18.36 -19.30
N TYR A 257 7.12 -19.35 -18.43
CA TYR A 257 7.97 -20.56 -18.45
C TYR A 257 8.04 -21.23 -19.84
N SER A 258 6.94 -21.20 -20.62
CA SER A 258 6.86 -21.79 -21.96
C SER A 258 7.61 -20.99 -23.02
N CYS A 259 8.13 -19.81 -22.68
CA CYS A 259 8.98 -19.00 -23.55
C CYS A 259 10.44 -19.47 -23.56
N PHE A 260 10.79 -20.47 -22.76
CA PHE A 260 12.17 -20.94 -22.58
C PHE A 260 12.27 -22.44 -22.96
N PRO A 261 13.46 -22.93 -23.33
CA PRO A 261 13.67 -24.36 -23.66
C PRO A 261 13.37 -25.32 -22.50
N ALA A 262 13.47 -24.82 -21.27
CA ALA A 262 13.12 -25.53 -20.05
C ALA A 262 12.47 -24.53 -19.09
N ASN A 263 11.71 -25.02 -18.11
CA ASN A 263 11.06 -24.15 -17.13
C ASN A 263 12.12 -23.44 -16.24
N PRO A 264 12.27 -22.09 -16.33
CA PRO A 264 13.29 -21.38 -15.57
C PRO A 264 12.97 -21.29 -14.07
N PHE A 265 11.71 -21.49 -13.67
CA PHE A 265 11.29 -21.39 -12.27
C PHE A 265 11.58 -22.66 -11.46
N THR A 266 11.64 -23.80 -12.12
CA THR A 266 11.95 -25.11 -11.49
C THR A 266 13.37 -25.60 -11.81
N ALA A 267 14.13 -24.88 -12.63
CA ALA A 267 15.51 -25.20 -12.91
C ALA A 267 16.42 -24.84 -11.72
N ASP A 268 17.57 -25.50 -11.64
CA ASP A 268 18.69 -25.02 -10.82
C ASP A 268 19.20 -23.70 -11.42
N VAL A 269 19.17 -22.65 -10.62
CA VAL A 269 19.50 -21.28 -11.03
C VAL A 269 20.99 -21.09 -11.31
N ASP A 270 21.85 -21.96 -10.77
CA ASP A 270 23.31 -21.92 -10.91
C ASP A 270 23.85 -22.90 -11.97
N SER A 271 23.01 -23.81 -12.48
CA SER A 271 23.37 -24.73 -13.55
C SER A 271 23.51 -24.03 -14.91
N ALA A 272 24.63 -24.25 -15.62
CA ALA A 272 24.91 -23.68 -16.94
C ALA A 272 24.10 -24.34 -18.09
N ARG A 273 22.78 -24.18 -18.04
CA ARG A 273 21.82 -24.83 -18.94
C ARG A 273 21.41 -23.98 -20.13
N TRP A 274 21.59 -22.66 -20.06
CA TRP A 274 21.01 -21.75 -21.03
C TRP A 274 22.04 -21.33 -22.07
N THR A 275 21.82 -21.71 -23.32
CA THR A 275 22.56 -21.13 -24.44
C THR A 275 22.05 -19.72 -24.71
N THR A 276 22.92 -18.74 -24.62
CA THR A 276 22.62 -17.33 -24.91
C THR A 276 22.63 -17.05 -26.41
N ARG A 277 22.06 -15.92 -26.84
CA ARG A 277 22.14 -15.45 -28.25
C ARG A 277 23.57 -15.30 -28.75
N GLY A 278 24.52 -14.97 -27.86
CA GLY A 278 25.95 -14.92 -28.15
C GLY A 278 26.66 -16.27 -28.16
N GLY A 279 25.95 -17.39 -27.98
CA GLY A 279 26.49 -18.74 -28.04
C GLY A 279 27.07 -19.28 -26.72
N GLU A 280 27.31 -18.43 -25.72
CA GLU A 280 27.79 -18.86 -24.39
C GLU A 280 26.72 -19.67 -23.66
N ARG A 281 27.14 -20.73 -22.96
CA ARG A 281 26.29 -21.45 -21.98
C ARG A 281 26.40 -20.79 -20.61
N MET A 282 25.29 -20.31 -20.07
CA MET A 282 25.23 -19.61 -18.79
C MET A 282 24.16 -20.20 -17.87
N SER A 283 24.30 -19.94 -16.56
CA SER A 283 23.23 -20.17 -15.59
C SER A 283 22.26 -19.00 -15.54
N LEU A 284 21.08 -19.20 -14.93
CA LEU A 284 20.11 -18.11 -14.75
C LEU A 284 20.73 -16.99 -13.91
N ARG A 285 21.44 -17.35 -12.84
CA ARG A 285 22.21 -16.41 -12.02
C ARG A 285 23.36 -15.74 -12.75
N GLY A 286 24.06 -16.47 -13.61
CA GLY A 286 25.12 -15.90 -14.45
C GLY A 286 24.59 -14.80 -15.37
N MET A 287 23.46 -15.06 -16.04
CA MET A 287 22.80 -14.06 -16.90
C MET A 287 22.33 -12.86 -16.08
N ALA A 288 21.61 -13.10 -14.99
CA ALA A 288 21.11 -12.05 -14.11
C ALA A 288 22.24 -11.18 -13.53
N GLY A 289 23.31 -11.80 -13.04
CA GLY A 289 24.47 -11.12 -12.50
C GLY A 289 25.22 -10.28 -13.53
N ARG A 290 25.33 -10.73 -14.78
CA ARG A 290 25.93 -9.92 -15.86
C ARG A 290 25.06 -8.71 -16.21
N THR A 291 23.75 -8.89 -16.33
CA THR A 291 22.79 -7.79 -16.50
C THR A 291 22.89 -6.81 -15.33
N THR A 292 22.85 -7.28 -14.08
CA THR A 292 22.95 -6.42 -12.89
C THR A 292 24.25 -5.63 -12.85
N ARG A 293 25.39 -6.23 -13.24
CA ARG A 293 26.67 -5.50 -13.33
C ARG A 293 26.61 -4.36 -14.33
N ARG A 294 26.01 -4.58 -15.51
CA ARG A 294 25.86 -3.54 -16.55
C ARG A 294 25.08 -2.33 -16.04
N PHE A 295 24.05 -2.58 -15.23
CA PHE A 295 23.17 -1.55 -14.65
C PHE A 295 23.60 -1.08 -13.25
N TRP A 296 24.68 -1.61 -12.70
CA TRP A 296 25.08 -1.32 -11.31
C TRP A 296 25.26 0.18 -11.02
N PRO A 297 25.82 1.03 -11.91
CA PRO A 297 25.88 2.47 -11.67
C PRO A 297 24.50 3.11 -11.44
N ALA A 298 23.51 2.78 -12.27
CA ALA A 298 22.13 3.27 -12.15
C ALA A 298 21.45 2.73 -10.88
N ILE A 299 21.65 1.43 -10.59
CA ILE A 299 21.14 0.78 -9.39
C ILE A 299 21.70 1.46 -8.14
N ARG A 300 23.02 1.74 -8.10
CA ARG A 300 23.69 2.44 -6.99
C ARG A 300 23.19 3.87 -6.81
N ALA A 301 22.89 4.57 -7.90
CA ALA A 301 22.37 5.94 -7.84
C ALA A 301 20.97 6.01 -7.18
N MET A 302 20.15 4.97 -7.34
CA MET A 302 18.78 4.94 -6.81
C MET A 302 18.62 4.12 -5.52
N GLY A 303 19.51 3.19 -5.24
CA GLY A 303 19.39 2.26 -4.13
C GLY A 303 19.75 2.84 -2.76
N ASP A 304 19.08 2.32 -1.74
CA ASP A 304 19.50 2.40 -0.35
C ASP A 304 20.51 1.27 -0.01
N PRO A 305 21.29 1.38 1.08
CA PRO A 305 22.31 0.39 1.41
C PRO A 305 21.82 -1.05 1.58
N LEU A 306 20.62 -1.26 2.12
CA LEU A 306 20.07 -2.59 2.35
C LEU A 306 19.67 -3.25 1.02
N SER A 307 18.92 -2.54 0.19
CA SER A 307 18.54 -3.02 -1.15
C SER A 307 19.77 -3.33 -2.00
N LEU A 308 20.79 -2.46 -1.99
CA LEU A 308 22.04 -2.68 -2.75
C LEU A 308 22.76 -3.95 -2.28
N ARG A 309 22.87 -4.14 -0.96
CA ARG A 309 23.51 -5.35 -0.40
C ARG A 309 22.76 -6.60 -0.83
N LEU A 310 21.42 -6.59 -0.72
CA LEU A 310 20.60 -7.75 -1.03
C LEU A 310 20.61 -8.10 -2.53
N ILE A 311 20.43 -7.11 -3.42
CA ILE A 311 20.56 -7.30 -4.88
C ILE A 311 21.91 -7.97 -5.17
N ALA A 312 22.99 -7.40 -4.65
CA ALA A 312 24.32 -7.91 -4.93
C ALA A 312 24.58 -9.30 -4.31
N ALA A 313 23.98 -9.62 -3.16
CA ALA A 313 24.09 -10.93 -2.51
C ALA A 313 23.35 -12.00 -3.31
N VAL A 314 22.09 -11.76 -3.70
CA VAL A 314 21.28 -12.69 -4.51
C VAL A 314 21.96 -12.95 -5.86
N MET A 315 22.39 -11.91 -6.56
CA MET A 315 23.03 -12.06 -7.88
C MET A 315 24.39 -12.77 -7.82
N ARG A 316 25.02 -12.90 -6.64
CA ARG A 316 26.28 -13.61 -6.42
C ARG A 316 26.10 -14.96 -5.70
N GLY A 317 24.87 -15.39 -5.43
CA GLY A 317 24.60 -16.64 -4.69
C GLY A 317 25.04 -16.59 -3.23
N ARG A 318 25.16 -15.39 -2.64
CA ARG A 318 25.49 -15.18 -1.22
C ARG A 318 24.25 -14.99 -0.34
N ALA A 319 23.09 -14.83 -0.96
CA ALA A 319 21.79 -14.86 -0.32
C ALA A 319 20.85 -15.66 -1.23
N PRO A 320 19.96 -16.49 -0.66
CA PRO A 320 19.07 -17.31 -1.46
C PRO A 320 18.01 -16.45 -2.18
N SER A 321 17.73 -16.81 -3.43
CA SER A 321 16.48 -16.49 -4.12
C SER A 321 15.36 -17.42 -3.65
N LEU A 322 14.10 -16.99 -3.74
CA LEU A 322 12.96 -17.90 -3.53
C LEU A 322 12.90 -19.02 -4.61
N LEU A 323 13.62 -18.86 -5.72
CA LEU A 323 13.83 -19.92 -6.72
C LEU A 323 14.81 -21.01 -6.27
N GLU A 324 15.47 -20.87 -5.13
CA GLU A 324 16.39 -21.88 -4.61
C GLU A 324 15.73 -22.79 -3.57
N LEU A 325 14.52 -22.43 -3.14
CA LEU A 325 13.70 -23.23 -2.22
C LEU A 325 13.09 -24.44 -2.95
N ASP A 326 12.68 -25.46 -2.19
CA ASP A 326 12.00 -26.64 -2.75
C ASP A 326 10.63 -26.30 -3.34
N ASP A 327 9.92 -25.35 -2.71
CA ASP A 327 8.61 -24.86 -3.14
C ASP A 327 8.43 -23.38 -2.72
N ARG A 328 7.30 -22.76 -3.10
CA ARG A 328 6.97 -21.41 -2.62
C ARG A 328 6.86 -21.37 -1.09
N PRO A 329 7.34 -20.31 -0.42
CA PRO A 329 7.17 -20.13 1.02
C PRO A 329 5.70 -20.21 1.50
N LEU A 330 5.47 -20.76 2.69
CA LEU A 330 4.15 -20.76 3.34
C LEU A 330 3.64 -19.35 3.64
N ALA A 331 4.54 -18.36 3.74
CA ALA A 331 4.17 -16.97 3.95
C ALA A 331 3.28 -16.38 2.82
N TYR A 332 3.21 -17.04 1.66
CA TYR A 332 2.24 -16.71 0.62
C TYR A 332 0.79 -17.03 1.01
N ASP A 333 0.54 -17.98 1.92
CA ASP A 333 -0.79 -18.54 2.16
C ASP A 333 -1.62 -17.75 3.19
N ASP A 334 -0.99 -16.84 3.94
CA ASP A 334 -1.65 -15.92 4.87
C ASP A 334 -0.80 -14.66 5.14
N VAL A 335 -0.80 -13.76 4.15
CA VAL A 335 -0.04 -12.51 4.14
C VAL A 335 -0.58 -11.54 5.19
N GLY A 336 0.34 -10.90 5.93
CA GLY A 336 0.02 -10.02 7.05
C GLY A 336 -0.03 -10.74 8.40
N ARG A 337 -0.15 -12.08 8.41
CA ARG A 337 0.04 -12.93 9.61
C ARG A 337 1.36 -13.68 9.57
N LEU A 338 1.63 -14.41 8.48
CA LEU A 338 2.85 -15.21 8.32
C LEU A 338 4.05 -14.40 7.82
N CYS A 339 3.80 -13.21 7.27
CA CYS A 339 4.83 -12.22 6.96
C CYS A 339 4.32 -10.82 7.28
N THR A 340 5.12 -10.05 7.98
CA THR A 340 4.79 -8.72 8.48
C THR A 340 5.81 -7.68 8.03
N TRP A 341 5.42 -6.41 8.13
CA TRP A 341 6.37 -5.32 8.03
C TRP A 341 7.33 -5.33 9.22
N ASN A 342 8.62 -5.54 8.97
CA ASN A 342 9.65 -5.64 10.02
C ASN A 342 10.37 -4.29 10.30
N ASP A 343 9.72 -3.17 9.99
CA ASP A 343 10.26 -1.81 10.14
C ASP A 343 11.70 -1.60 9.65
N LEU A 344 12.02 -2.20 8.50
CA LEU A 344 13.36 -2.19 7.90
C LEU A 344 13.85 -0.77 7.51
N PHE A 345 12.90 0.15 7.31
CA PHE A 345 13.15 1.51 6.84
C PHE A 345 12.34 2.51 7.67
N PRO A 346 12.71 2.73 8.96
CA PRO A 346 11.98 3.65 9.81
C PRO A 346 12.02 5.06 9.22
N VAL A 347 10.98 5.86 9.49
CA VAL A 347 10.81 7.20 8.90
C VAL A 347 12.00 8.13 9.20
N THR A 348 12.70 7.91 10.32
CA THR A 348 13.92 8.64 10.69
C THR A 348 15.10 8.36 9.76
N LEU A 349 15.23 7.14 9.23
CA LEU A 349 16.29 6.75 8.31
C LEU A 349 15.91 6.97 6.85
N LEU A 350 14.63 6.78 6.52
CA LEU A 350 14.09 6.99 5.18
C LEU A 350 12.81 7.82 5.28
N PRO A 351 12.88 9.16 5.20
CA PRO A 351 11.67 9.99 5.27
C PRO A 351 10.66 9.64 4.18
N ARG A 352 9.39 9.93 4.45
CA ARG A 352 8.30 9.89 3.46
C ARG A 352 8.67 10.74 2.24
N SER A 353 8.26 10.28 1.08
CA SER A 353 8.31 11.05 -0.16
C SER A 353 7.48 12.34 -0.02
N ARG A 354 7.79 13.34 -0.85
CA ARG A 354 7.03 14.59 -0.89
C ARG A 354 5.58 14.34 -1.32
N TYR A 355 5.36 13.47 -2.31
CA TYR A 355 4.02 13.06 -2.70
C TYR A 355 3.28 12.31 -1.60
N GLU A 356 3.96 11.42 -0.86
CA GLU A 356 3.39 10.78 0.33
C GLU A 356 2.93 11.82 1.36
N ARG A 357 3.75 12.85 1.64
CA ARG A 357 3.41 13.92 2.60
C ARG A 357 2.22 14.77 2.15
N VAL A 358 2.18 15.17 0.88
CA VAL A 358 1.02 15.89 0.30
C VAL A 358 -0.26 15.06 0.47
N LEU A 359 -0.20 13.78 0.11
CA LEU A 359 -1.35 12.91 0.18
C LEU A 359 -1.78 12.63 1.63
N GLY A 360 -0.83 12.42 2.53
CA GLY A 360 -1.07 12.24 3.96
C GLY A 360 -1.83 13.43 4.56
N ASN A 361 -1.41 14.66 4.24
CA ASN A 361 -2.13 15.86 4.65
C ASN A 361 -3.54 15.95 4.05
N ALA A 362 -3.68 15.60 2.77
CA ALA A 362 -4.98 15.63 2.09
C ALA A 362 -5.96 14.65 2.72
N ILE A 363 -5.54 13.40 2.94
CA ILE A 363 -6.36 12.33 3.55
C ILE A 363 -6.68 12.65 5.00
N ALA A 364 -5.73 13.19 5.76
CA ALA A 364 -5.94 13.61 7.15
C ALA A 364 -6.86 14.85 7.28
N GLY A 365 -7.30 15.46 6.18
CA GLY A 365 -8.21 16.60 6.23
C GLY A 365 -7.53 17.93 6.61
N HIS A 366 -6.20 17.99 6.58
CA HIS A 366 -5.46 19.18 7.01
C HIS A 366 -5.69 20.34 6.04
N ARG A 367 -6.27 21.46 6.50
CA ARG A 367 -6.37 22.68 5.68
C ARG A 367 -5.00 23.28 5.36
N VAL A 368 -4.89 23.90 4.18
CA VAL A 368 -3.71 24.59 3.65
C VAL A 368 -4.06 26.03 3.24
N ARG A 369 -3.12 26.97 3.37
CA ARG A 369 -3.31 28.35 2.92
C ARG A 369 -2.70 28.54 1.53
N MET A 370 -3.52 28.95 0.57
CA MET A 370 -3.13 29.16 -0.83
C MET A 370 -3.80 30.43 -1.35
N GLY A 371 -3.05 31.29 -2.05
CA GLY A 371 -3.60 32.55 -2.59
C GLY A 371 -4.30 33.41 -1.52
N GLY A 372 -3.71 33.51 -0.32
CA GLY A 372 -4.25 34.29 0.80
C GLY A 372 -5.40 33.63 1.59
N ALA A 373 -6.06 32.60 1.05
CA ALA A 373 -7.24 31.96 1.65
C ALA A 373 -6.98 30.53 2.16
N TRP A 374 -7.74 30.10 3.16
CA TRP A 374 -7.74 28.72 3.64
C TRP A 374 -8.55 27.80 2.74
N HIS A 375 -8.02 26.61 2.52
CA HIS A 375 -8.60 25.56 1.69
C HIS A 375 -8.58 24.25 2.46
N LYS A 376 -9.73 23.57 2.53
CA LYS A 376 -9.88 22.25 3.15
C LYS A 376 -9.87 21.16 2.06
N PRO A 377 -9.05 20.11 2.17
CA PRO A 377 -9.15 18.97 1.26
C PRO A 377 -10.47 18.23 1.52
N VAL A 378 -11.20 17.94 0.46
CA VAL A 378 -12.54 17.30 0.50
C VAL A 378 -12.64 16.04 -0.35
N GLY A 379 -11.58 15.68 -1.07
CA GLY A 379 -11.53 14.45 -1.85
C GLY A 379 -10.28 14.35 -2.73
N MET A 380 -10.19 13.26 -3.47
CA MET A 380 -9.13 12.99 -4.44
C MET A 380 -9.75 12.77 -5.83
N LYS A 381 -9.01 13.10 -6.89
CA LYS A 381 -9.37 12.76 -8.27
C LYS A 381 -8.25 11.92 -8.87
N GLY A 382 -8.47 10.59 -8.93
CA GLY A 382 -7.43 9.66 -9.32
C GLY A 382 -6.24 9.70 -8.35
N TRP A 383 -5.04 9.39 -8.85
CA TRP A 383 -3.81 9.33 -8.03
C TRP A 383 -3.11 10.68 -7.86
N THR A 384 -3.43 11.67 -8.70
CA THR A 384 -2.54 12.80 -8.94
C THR A 384 -3.13 14.16 -8.56
N HIS A 385 -4.38 14.21 -8.11
CA HIS A 385 -5.05 15.48 -7.83
C HIS A 385 -5.83 15.44 -6.52
N VAL A 386 -5.69 16.53 -5.74
CA VAL A 386 -6.47 16.80 -4.54
C VAL A 386 -7.60 17.76 -4.89
N VAL A 387 -8.80 17.47 -4.40
CA VAL A 387 -9.96 18.35 -4.50
C VAL A 387 -10.06 19.15 -3.20
N PHE A 388 -9.91 20.46 -3.30
CA PHE A 388 -10.06 21.40 -2.20
C PHE A 388 -11.39 22.13 -2.26
N ARG A 389 -11.91 22.50 -1.09
CA ARG A 389 -12.97 23.49 -0.93
C ARG A 389 -12.38 24.72 -0.24
N ARG A 390 -12.45 25.88 -0.89
CA ARG A 390 -12.04 27.15 -0.27
C ARG A 390 -13.02 27.52 0.85
N GLU A 391 -12.52 27.91 2.01
CA GLU A 391 -13.35 28.17 3.18
C GLU A 391 -14.14 29.48 3.07
N LYS A 392 -13.61 30.49 2.36
CA LYS A 392 -14.24 31.81 2.23
C LYS A 392 -15.56 31.79 1.46
N ASP A 393 -15.62 31.05 0.38
CA ASP A 393 -16.73 31.10 -0.60
C ASP A 393 -17.27 29.69 -0.98
N GLY A 394 -16.72 28.63 -0.40
CA GLY A 394 -17.12 27.24 -0.67
C GLY A 394 -16.72 26.71 -2.05
N THR A 395 -16.00 27.48 -2.87
CA THR A 395 -15.62 27.08 -4.23
C THR A 395 -14.70 25.86 -4.23
N ARG A 396 -14.86 24.98 -5.23
CA ARG A 396 -14.03 23.78 -5.39
C ARG A 396 -12.88 24.02 -6.35
N HIS A 397 -11.68 23.65 -5.93
CA HIS A 397 -10.47 23.71 -6.74
C HIS A 397 -9.82 22.34 -6.82
N VAL A 398 -9.39 21.94 -8.00
CA VAL A 398 -8.61 20.72 -8.21
C VAL A 398 -7.16 21.14 -8.43
N ARG A 399 -6.24 20.59 -7.63
CA ARG A 399 -4.80 20.87 -7.72
C ARG A 399 -4.03 19.56 -7.90
N SER A 400 -3.02 19.58 -8.76
CA SER A 400 -2.13 18.43 -8.93
C SER A 400 -1.26 18.23 -7.68
N LEU A 401 -0.71 17.03 -7.48
CA LEU A 401 0.29 16.83 -6.41
C LEU A 401 1.52 17.73 -6.62
N ASP A 402 1.92 17.95 -7.87
CA ASP A 402 3.02 18.84 -8.24
C ASP A 402 2.77 20.29 -7.82
N ASP A 403 1.56 20.82 -8.07
CA ASP A 403 1.16 22.16 -7.62
C ASP A 403 1.29 22.27 -6.09
N MET A 404 0.91 21.21 -5.39
CA MET A 404 0.91 21.17 -3.93
C MET A 404 2.31 21.08 -3.33
N LEU A 405 3.34 20.68 -4.09
CA LEU A 405 4.72 20.67 -3.61
C LEU A 405 5.20 22.07 -3.21
N MET A 406 4.73 23.12 -3.89
CA MET A 406 5.06 24.51 -3.55
C MET A 406 4.50 24.96 -2.20
N HIS A 407 3.50 24.24 -1.69
CA HIS A 407 2.84 24.55 -0.41
C HIS A 407 3.19 23.56 0.70
N LEU A 408 3.92 22.49 0.39
CA LEU A 408 4.09 21.34 1.27
C LEU A 408 4.69 21.72 2.64
N ASP A 409 5.81 22.45 2.67
CA ASP A 409 6.46 22.75 3.94
C ASP A 409 5.62 23.67 4.84
N ALA A 410 4.88 24.61 4.24
CA ALA A 410 3.94 25.44 4.98
C ALA A 410 2.73 24.64 5.48
N TRP A 411 2.30 23.65 4.71
CA TRP A 411 1.21 22.74 5.05
C TRP A 411 1.60 21.85 6.24
N ASP A 412 2.77 21.22 6.20
CA ASP A 412 3.29 20.36 7.26
C ASP A 412 3.43 21.11 8.58
N ARG A 413 4.10 22.27 8.58
CA ARG A 413 4.22 23.10 9.79
C ARG A 413 2.84 23.47 10.38
N SER A 414 1.85 23.71 9.50
CA SER A 414 0.49 24.05 9.94
C SER A 414 -0.29 22.85 10.48
N ALA A 415 0.00 21.65 9.99
CA ALA A 415 -0.55 20.39 10.49
C ALA A 415 0.07 20.02 11.84
N GLU A 416 1.39 20.08 11.96
CA GLU A 416 2.15 19.77 13.18
C GLU A 416 1.76 20.66 14.34
N ARG A 417 1.70 21.99 14.13
CA ARG A 417 1.26 22.93 15.17
C ARG A 417 -0.11 22.54 15.73
N ARG A 418 -1.08 22.23 14.85
CA ARG A 418 -2.42 21.83 15.28
C ARG A 418 -2.49 20.46 15.93
N ALA A 419 -1.61 19.53 15.58
CA ALA A 419 -1.49 18.27 16.29
C ALA A 419 -0.95 18.50 17.71
N GLY A 420 0.03 19.40 17.86
CA GLY A 420 0.54 19.85 19.15
C GLY A 420 -0.53 20.54 20.01
N ASP A 421 -1.28 21.47 19.43
CA ASP A 421 -2.38 22.17 20.12
C ASP A 421 -3.46 21.19 20.60
N ARG A 422 -3.84 20.22 19.76
CA ARG A 422 -4.80 19.17 20.14
C ARG A 422 -4.29 18.29 21.27
N ARG A 423 -3.01 17.88 21.27
CA ARG A 423 -2.41 17.14 22.38
C ARG A 423 -2.46 17.93 23.68
N ARG A 424 -2.07 19.22 23.62
CA ARG A 424 -2.09 20.11 24.80
C ARG A 424 -3.50 20.27 25.36
N SER A 425 -4.50 20.45 24.49
CA SER A 425 -5.91 20.52 24.87
C SER A 425 -6.38 19.24 25.55
N ALA A 426 -6.08 18.07 24.96
CA ALA A 426 -6.48 16.78 25.53
C ALA A 426 -5.81 16.51 26.90
N THR A 427 -4.55 16.87 27.08
CA THR A 427 -3.88 16.80 28.39
C THR A 427 -4.49 17.78 29.40
N GLY A 428 -4.88 18.98 28.97
CA GLY A 428 -5.53 19.98 29.82
C GLY A 428 -6.93 19.53 30.25
N GLU A 429 -7.71 18.92 29.36
CA GLU A 429 -9.01 18.31 29.67
C GLU A 429 -8.88 17.17 30.68
N GLY A 430 -7.87 16.29 30.52
CA GLY A 430 -7.57 15.24 31.49
C GLY A 430 -7.17 15.78 32.87
N GLU A 431 -6.44 16.89 32.93
CA GLU A 431 -6.08 17.54 34.19
C GLU A 431 -7.30 18.20 34.87
N VAL A 432 -8.19 18.81 34.09
CA VAL A 432 -9.46 19.36 34.58
C VAL A 432 -10.38 18.26 35.12
N GLU A 433 -10.43 17.12 34.44
CA GLU A 433 -11.22 15.96 34.87
C GLU A 433 -10.66 15.34 36.16
N ARG A 434 -9.33 15.25 36.28
CA ARG A 434 -8.66 14.82 37.52
C ARG A 434 -8.96 15.75 38.69
N ARG A 435 -8.86 17.06 38.51
CA ARG A 435 -9.20 18.06 39.55
C ARG A 435 -10.68 18.00 39.96
N ARG A 436 -11.58 17.68 39.02
CA ARG A 436 -13.01 17.43 39.32
C ARG A 436 -13.23 16.14 40.09
N ALA A 437 -12.44 15.10 39.84
CA ALA A 437 -12.49 13.85 40.63
C ALA A 437 -11.97 14.07 42.05
N GLU A 438 -10.84 14.79 42.21
CA GLU A 438 -10.27 15.15 43.51
C GLU A 438 -11.24 15.99 44.35
N ARG A 439 -11.90 16.99 43.76
CA ARG A 439 -12.95 17.76 44.47
C ARG A 439 -14.14 16.90 44.89
N ARG A 440 -14.55 15.95 44.05
CA ARG A 440 -15.64 15.03 44.41
C ARG A 440 -15.25 14.14 45.59
N ALA A 441 -14.02 13.64 45.61
CA ALA A 441 -13.49 12.85 46.73
C ALA A 441 -13.42 13.67 48.03
N GLN A 442 -12.95 14.92 47.97
CA GLN A 442 -12.91 15.81 49.14
C GLN A 442 -14.29 16.12 49.70
N VAL A 443 -15.30 16.30 48.84
CA VAL A 443 -16.69 16.51 49.29
C VAL A 443 -17.24 15.26 49.99
N ILE A 444 -16.94 14.07 49.48
CA ILE A 444 -17.35 12.80 50.11
C ILE A 444 -16.69 12.65 51.48
N ASP A 445 -15.37 12.83 51.58
CA ASP A 445 -14.61 12.77 52.84
C ASP A 445 -15.10 13.82 53.86
N THR A 446 -15.47 15.01 53.41
CA THR A 446 -16.05 16.05 54.29
C THR A 446 -17.44 15.65 54.81
N LEU A 447 -18.25 15.00 53.99
CA LEU A 447 -19.58 14.51 54.38
C LEU A 447 -19.49 13.31 55.34
N GLU A 448 -18.50 12.43 55.15
CA GLU A 448 -18.24 11.30 56.05
C GLU A 448 -17.78 11.78 57.42
N ARG A 449 -16.81 12.71 57.49
CA ARG A 449 -16.39 13.30 58.78
C ARG A 449 -17.50 14.03 59.52
N ARG A 450 -18.41 14.69 58.79
CA ARG A 450 -19.60 15.31 59.41
C ARG A 450 -20.54 14.26 59.99
N ARG A 451 -20.76 13.14 59.28
CA ARG A 451 -21.57 12.03 59.80
C ARG A 451 -20.95 11.39 61.04
N GLU A 452 -19.63 11.24 61.08
CA GLU A 452 -18.92 10.73 62.26
C GLU A 452 -19.01 11.70 63.44
N SER A 453 -18.87 13.00 63.19
CA SER A 453 -19.00 14.04 64.22
C SER A 453 -20.44 14.13 64.78
N ASP A 454 -21.44 13.96 63.91
CA ASP A 454 -22.86 13.95 64.31
C ASP A 454 -23.21 12.66 65.10
N ALA A 455 -22.47 11.57 64.91
CA ALA A 455 -22.63 10.33 65.67
C ALA A 455 -21.98 10.39 67.06
N GLU A 456 -20.90 11.17 67.24
CA GLU A 456 -20.25 11.40 68.54
C GLU A 456 -21.02 12.35 69.48
N LEU A 457 -22.05 13.05 68.98
CA LEU A 457 -22.85 14.02 69.75
C LEU A 457 -24.14 13.45 70.37
N LEU A 458 -24.33 12.13 70.36
CA LEU A 458 -25.44 11.49 71.06
C LEU A 458 -25.03 11.08 72.49
N PRO A 459 -25.63 11.63 73.55
CA PRO A 459 -25.30 11.24 74.92
C PRO A 459 -25.87 9.85 75.25
N GLU A 460 -25.02 9.00 75.81
CA GLU A 460 -25.40 7.71 76.40
C GLU A 460 -26.43 7.93 77.52
N THR A 461 -27.56 7.22 77.44
CA THR A 461 -28.49 7.04 78.55
C THR A 461 -28.53 5.56 78.92
N PRO A 462 -28.33 5.19 80.20
CA PRO A 462 -28.44 3.82 80.68
C PRO A 462 -29.87 3.53 81.16
N GLY A 463 -30.48 2.42 80.73
CA GLY A 463 -31.76 2.01 81.32
C GLY A 463 -32.47 0.84 80.62
N GLU A 464 -32.58 -0.26 81.36
CA GLU A 464 -33.66 -1.26 81.34
C GLU A 464 -33.93 -2.10 80.08
N VAL A 465 -33.63 -3.39 80.20
CA VAL A 465 -34.22 -4.46 79.37
C VAL A 465 -35.28 -5.17 80.21
N VAL A 466 -36.56 -4.87 79.95
CA VAL A 466 -37.70 -5.76 80.25
C VAL A 466 -38.62 -5.83 79.02
N ASN A 467 -38.41 -6.90 78.25
CA ASN A 467 -39.37 -7.92 77.78
C ASN A 467 -40.69 -7.59 77.03
N VAL A 468 -40.79 -8.25 75.84
CA VAL A 468 -41.94 -8.84 75.11
C VAL A 468 -42.98 -7.95 74.38
N LEU A 469 -43.04 -8.03 73.03
CA LEU A 469 -44.09 -8.69 72.22
C LEU A 469 -44.03 -8.30 70.73
N ALA A 470 -44.32 -9.27 69.87
CA ALA A 470 -44.18 -9.25 68.41
C ALA A 470 -45.45 -8.78 67.65
N ALA A 471 -45.25 -8.22 66.44
CA ALA A 471 -45.96 -8.48 65.16
C ALA A 471 -45.74 -7.29 64.16
N PRO A 472 -46.11 -7.40 62.86
CA PRO A 472 -45.55 -8.21 61.76
C PRO A 472 -45.07 -7.31 60.57
N PRO A 473 -44.60 -7.84 59.41
CA PRO A 473 -43.84 -7.06 58.43
C PRO A 473 -44.72 -6.33 57.39
N ILE A 474 -44.23 -5.18 56.92
CA ILE A 474 -44.80 -4.36 55.83
C ILE A 474 -44.04 -4.67 54.50
N PRO A 475 -44.72 -4.75 53.34
CA PRO A 475 -44.19 -5.43 52.15
C PRO A 475 -43.35 -4.55 51.22
N ALA A 476 -42.53 -5.22 50.40
CA ALA A 476 -41.62 -4.62 49.43
C ALA A 476 -42.34 -3.97 48.22
N PRO A 477 -41.76 -2.90 47.62
CA PRO A 477 -42.35 -2.22 46.48
C PRO A 477 -42.11 -2.96 45.15
N ALA A 478 -43.13 -2.88 44.27
CA ALA A 478 -43.20 -3.54 42.97
C ALA A 478 -42.23 -2.93 41.93
N SER A 479 -41.63 -3.81 41.12
CA SER A 479 -40.82 -3.46 39.95
C SER A 479 -41.68 -3.17 38.70
N PRO A 480 -41.29 -2.22 37.83
CA PRO A 480 -42.03 -1.85 36.64
C PRO A 480 -41.85 -2.85 35.47
N ARG A 481 -42.93 -3.00 34.70
CA ARG A 481 -43.16 -3.94 33.60
C ARG A 481 -42.26 -3.70 32.37
N SER A 482 -41.84 -4.79 31.74
CA SER A 482 -41.20 -4.84 30.41
C SER A 482 -42.13 -4.41 29.27
N PRO A 483 -41.61 -3.81 28.18
CA PRO A 483 -42.39 -3.48 26.99
C PRO A 483 -42.56 -4.69 26.05
N ALA A 484 -43.73 -4.74 25.41
CA ALA A 484 -44.20 -5.79 24.50
C ALA A 484 -43.51 -5.78 23.11
N PRO A 485 -43.51 -6.91 22.38
CA PRO A 485 -42.87 -7.04 21.06
C PRO A 485 -43.76 -6.49 19.92
N PRO A 486 -43.18 -6.16 18.74
CA PRO A 486 -43.93 -5.65 17.60
C PRO A 486 -44.68 -6.75 16.83
N PRO A 487 -45.81 -6.43 16.16
CA PRO A 487 -46.55 -7.40 15.36
C PRO A 487 -45.98 -7.52 13.93
N ARG A 488 -46.06 -8.74 13.37
CA ARG A 488 -46.02 -9.05 11.92
C ARG A 488 -47.39 -9.63 11.53
N PRO A 489 -47.90 -9.40 10.31
CA PRO A 489 -47.36 -10.01 9.08
C PRO A 489 -46.48 -9.09 8.23
#